data_AF-A0A2Z2MAN3-F1
#
_entry.id   AF-A0A2Z2MAN3-F1
#
_cell.length_a   1.000
_cell.length_b   1.000
_cell.length_c   1.000
_cell.angle_alpha   90.00
_cell.angle_beta   90.00
_cell.angle_gamma   90.00
#
_symmetry.space_group_name_H-M   'P 1'
#
loop_
_entity.id
_entity.type
_entity.pdbx_description
1 polymer ?
#
loop_
_entity_poly.entity_id
_entity_poly.type
_entity_poly.pdbx_seq_one_letter_code
_entity_poly.pdbx_strand_id
1 'polypeptide(L)'
;MKGIKAIFVMALLMLSLVPAYTVTAAGGGTTITNPSQMNATVNTTNESENVRVNATKIAAEVMLLNLERLQNYTASLINGTQNVSEEVLALYEKALNLTAEARALYENGSYRESLKTSIIAMRVYKDVIRALKTGEAPEFVRELVAAKVEVLRMNGYFRHVEMLITAARAHGINVTNLTELYNETREAYKKVLIDVMSNNITALKEDLPRARELKMELDQELRDLELKFAIKNADRIAKVLDRRLQIQINALQKLKHLPWINESAVENVTQQLIQLRIEVNRLVSEGKYLEALHLIRASTPRLIISAVHLRWIKKKDTIYWPVHRGRGRGHRP
;
A
#
# COMPACT_ATOMS: atom_id res chain seq x y z
N MET A 1 5.18 43.14 -16.70
CA MET A 1 4.50 42.79 -15.42
C MET A 1 3.40 41.73 -15.61
N LYS A 2 3.74 40.52 -16.11
CA LYS A 2 2.76 39.44 -16.39
C LYS A 2 2.91 38.20 -15.48
N GLY A 3 3.91 38.15 -14.58
CA GLY A 3 4.15 37.01 -13.68
C GLY A 3 3.57 37.16 -12.26
N ILE A 4 3.22 38.37 -11.82
CA ILE A 4 2.79 38.63 -10.43
C ILE A 4 1.35 38.17 -10.17
N LYS A 5 0.51 38.05 -11.21
CA LYS A 5 -0.90 37.64 -11.07
C LYS A 5 -1.08 36.14 -10.81
N ALA A 6 -0.15 35.29 -11.26
CA ALA A 6 -0.22 33.84 -11.06
C ALA A 6 0.19 33.41 -9.63
N ILE A 7 1.13 34.13 -9.02
CA ILE A 7 1.59 33.88 -7.64
C ILE A 7 0.50 34.30 -6.64
N PHE A 8 -0.23 35.38 -6.91
CA PHE A 8 -1.33 35.85 -6.06
C PHE A 8 -2.51 34.88 -6.02
N VAL A 9 -2.79 34.18 -7.13
CA VAL A 9 -3.85 33.14 -7.22
C VAL A 9 -3.44 31.85 -6.52
N MET A 10 -2.15 31.48 -6.54
CA MET A 10 -1.63 30.33 -5.77
C MET A 10 -1.55 30.61 -4.27
N ALA A 11 -1.24 31.84 -3.85
CA ALA A 11 -1.24 32.24 -2.44
C ALA A 11 -2.67 32.29 -1.84
N LEU A 12 -3.68 32.69 -2.64
CA LEU A 12 -5.09 32.66 -2.25
C LEU A 12 -5.67 31.24 -2.09
N LEU A 13 -5.12 30.25 -2.80
CA LEU A 13 -5.50 28.83 -2.68
C LEU A 13 -4.89 28.14 -1.45
N MET A 14 -3.77 28.64 -0.93
CA MET A 14 -3.11 28.06 0.26
C MET A 14 -3.69 28.59 1.58
N LEU A 15 -4.32 29.77 1.58
CA LEU A 15 -4.90 30.40 2.77
C LEU A 15 -6.37 30.01 3.06
N SER A 16 -7.02 29.24 2.18
CA SER A 16 -8.40 28.76 2.38
C SER A 16 -8.52 27.32 2.91
N LEU A 17 -7.39 26.68 3.26
CA LEU A 17 -7.37 25.42 3.98
C LEU A 17 -7.69 25.65 5.47
N VAL A 18 -8.98 25.73 5.79
CA VAL A 18 -9.45 25.39 7.13
C VAL A 18 -9.25 23.87 7.31
N PRO A 19 -8.60 23.41 8.40
CA PRO A 19 -8.24 22.01 8.52
C PRO A 19 -9.44 21.08 8.72
N ALA A 20 -9.64 20.14 7.79
CA ALA A 20 -10.75 19.18 7.76
C ALA A 20 -10.56 17.96 8.68
N TYR A 21 -9.94 18.12 9.85
CA TYR A 21 -9.71 17.02 10.82
C TYR A 21 -10.55 17.12 12.09
N THR A 22 -11.87 17.31 11.98
CA THR A 22 -12.79 16.98 13.10
C THR A 22 -14.14 16.47 12.58
N VAL A 23 -14.17 15.40 11.77
CA VAL A 23 -15.41 14.63 11.56
C VAL A 23 -15.06 13.15 11.37
N THR A 24 -14.87 12.43 12.48
CA THR A 24 -15.02 10.97 12.51
C THR A 24 -16.10 10.59 13.51
N ALA A 25 -17.16 10.03 12.94
CA ALA A 25 -18.17 9.11 13.46
C ALA A 25 -18.15 8.74 14.95
N ALA A 26 -19.30 8.91 15.61
CA ALA A 26 -19.78 8.00 16.65
C ALA A 26 -21.29 7.84 16.54
N GLY A 27 -21.73 6.69 16.02
CA GLY A 27 -23.09 6.18 16.09
C GLY A 27 -23.02 4.67 16.31
N GLY A 28 -23.61 4.19 17.40
CA GLY A 28 -23.68 2.76 17.77
C GLY A 28 -23.68 2.57 19.28
N GLY A 29 -24.87 2.48 19.87
CA GLY A 29 -25.09 2.53 21.31
C GLY A 29 -25.00 1.20 22.07
N THR A 30 -25.04 1.30 23.41
CA THR A 30 -25.86 0.46 24.30
C THR A 30 -25.81 1.03 25.73
N THR A 31 -27.02 1.34 26.22
CA THR A 31 -27.55 1.31 27.59
C THR A 31 -26.61 1.06 28.77
N ILE A 32 -26.48 2.04 29.67
CA ILE A 32 -26.66 1.99 31.15
C ILE A 32 -26.88 3.49 31.54
N THR A 33 -27.93 4.00 32.20
CA THR A 33 -28.58 3.74 33.50
C THR A 33 -29.89 4.56 33.58
N ASN A 34 -30.96 4.03 34.18
CA ASN A 34 -31.99 4.84 34.87
C ASN A 34 -31.68 4.80 36.39
N PRO A 35 -32.26 5.66 37.26
CA PRO A 35 -33.24 6.73 37.04
C PRO A 35 -32.85 8.08 37.69
N SER A 36 -33.47 9.19 37.25
CA SER A 36 -34.14 10.22 38.09
C SER A 36 -34.07 11.63 37.49
N GLN A 37 -35.26 12.22 37.36
CA GLN A 37 -35.60 13.65 37.23
C GLN A 37 -35.32 14.32 35.88
N MET A 38 -36.33 14.34 35.00
CA MET A 38 -37.35 15.40 34.83
C MET A 38 -36.84 16.70 34.19
N ASN A 39 -37.11 16.78 32.88
CA ASN A 39 -37.71 17.92 32.18
C ASN A 39 -36.99 19.27 32.22
N ALA A 40 -36.19 19.50 31.18
CA ALA A 40 -36.32 20.69 30.34
C ALA A 40 -35.94 20.34 28.89
N THR A 41 -36.91 19.81 28.15
CA THR A 41 -36.88 19.83 26.68
C THR A 41 -37.04 21.29 26.24
N VAL A 42 -36.29 21.72 25.21
CA VAL A 42 -36.79 22.40 24.00
C VAL A 42 -35.68 23.24 23.34
N ASN A 43 -35.41 22.92 22.06
CA ASN A 43 -34.77 23.70 21.00
C ASN A 43 -33.26 23.96 21.04
N THR A 44 -32.44 22.98 20.62
CA THR A 44 -31.05 23.29 20.17
C THR A 44 -30.58 22.46 18.97
N THR A 45 -31.43 21.62 18.36
CA THR A 45 -31.02 20.78 17.21
C THR A 45 -31.18 21.47 15.85
N ASN A 46 -32.15 22.38 15.69
CA ASN A 46 -32.48 22.98 14.38
C ASN A 46 -31.47 24.04 13.90
N GLU A 47 -30.71 24.68 14.79
CA GLU A 47 -29.73 25.70 14.40
C GLU A 47 -28.45 25.08 13.82
N SER A 48 -27.96 23.97 14.39
CA SER A 48 -26.73 23.32 13.91
C SER A 48 -26.89 22.69 12.52
N GLU A 49 -28.08 22.18 12.22
CA GLU A 49 -28.39 21.53 10.93
C GLU A 49 -28.63 22.58 9.84
N ASN A 50 -29.36 23.67 10.14
CA ASN A 50 -29.53 24.79 9.21
C ASN A 50 -28.21 25.51 8.90
N VAL A 51 -27.32 25.68 9.89
CA VAL A 51 -25.99 26.26 9.66
C VAL A 51 -25.11 25.36 8.78
N ARG A 52 -25.14 24.03 8.99
CA ARG A 52 -24.41 23.07 8.14
C ARG A 52 -24.96 23.02 6.72
N VAL A 53 -26.28 22.98 6.54
CA VAL A 53 -26.93 22.99 5.22
C VAL A 53 -26.58 24.27 4.46
N ASN A 54 -26.63 25.44 5.13
CA ASN A 54 -26.25 26.72 4.52
C ASN A 54 -24.76 26.76 4.12
N ALA A 55 -23.84 26.26 4.96
CA ALA A 55 -22.43 26.19 4.62
C ALA A 55 -22.17 25.26 3.41
N THR A 56 -22.82 24.09 3.36
CA THR A 56 -22.69 23.18 2.21
C THR A 56 -23.29 23.74 0.93
N LYS A 57 -24.39 24.48 1.03
CA LYS A 57 -25.00 25.19 -0.09
C LYS A 57 -24.07 26.25 -0.66
N ILE A 58 -23.54 27.14 0.18
CA ILE A 58 -22.59 28.19 -0.23
C ILE A 58 -21.35 27.56 -0.88
N ALA A 59 -20.80 26.50 -0.27
CA ALA A 59 -19.65 25.81 -0.84
C ALA A 59 -19.95 25.19 -2.21
N ALA A 60 -21.11 24.56 -2.38
CA ALA A 60 -21.52 24.00 -3.67
C ALA A 60 -21.72 25.09 -4.74
N GLU A 61 -22.32 26.22 -4.38
CA GLU A 61 -22.50 27.38 -5.26
C GLU A 61 -21.14 27.94 -5.75
N VAL A 62 -20.19 28.12 -4.83
CA VAL A 62 -18.83 28.57 -5.18
C VAL A 62 -18.14 27.57 -6.13
N MET A 63 -18.35 26.27 -5.94
CA MET A 63 -17.78 25.25 -6.83
C MET A 63 -18.42 25.29 -8.23
N LEU A 64 -19.73 25.51 -8.33
CA LEU A 64 -20.40 25.68 -9.62
C LEU A 64 -19.89 26.91 -10.38
N LEU A 65 -19.68 28.04 -9.69
CA LEU A 65 -19.07 29.23 -10.29
C LEU A 65 -17.64 28.96 -10.79
N ASN A 66 -16.86 28.18 -10.05
CA ASN A 66 -15.53 27.79 -10.48
C ASN A 66 -15.55 26.84 -11.68
N LEU A 67 -16.53 25.92 -11.74
CA LEU A 67 -16.72 25.06 -12.90
C LEU A 67 -17.08 25.84 -14.15
N GLU A 68 -17.93 26.86 -14.04
CA GLU A 68 -18.27 27.72 -15.18
C GLU A 68 -17.04 28.46 -15.71
N ARG A 69 -16.19 28.98 -14.82
CA ARG A 69 -14.91 29.58 -15.19
C ARG A 69 -13.97 28.57 -15.87
N LEU A 70 -13.89 27.35 -15.33
CA LEU A 70 -13.06 26.27 -15.90
C LEU A 70 -13.58 25.82 -17.26
N GLN A 71 -14.90 25.70 -17.42
CA GLN A 71 -15.54 25.36 -18.69
C GLN A 71 -15.19 26.41 -19.74
N ASN A 72 -15.40 27.69 -19.44
CA ASN A 72 -15.09 28.79 -20.36
C ASN A 72 -13.60 28.86 -20.72
N TYR A 73 -12.72 28.68 -19.72
CA TYR A 73 -11.27 28.64 -19.95
C TYR A 73 -10.85 27.45 -20.81
N THR A 74 -11.40 26.26 -20.54
CA THR A 74 -11.09 25.04 -21.28
C THR A 74 -11.63 25.12 -22.72
N ALA A 75 -12.85 25.64 -22.92
CA ALA A 75 -13.41 25.90 -24.24
C ALA A 75 -12.52 26.87 -25.06
N SER A 76 -12.04 27.95 -24.43
CA SER A 76 -11.10 28.87 -25.07
C SER A 76 -9.77 28.20 -25.45
N LEU A 77 -9.27 27.28 -24.64
CA LEU A 77 -8.05 26.53 -24.94
C LEU A 77 -8.26 25.55 -26.10
N ILE A 78 -9.39 24.84 -26.13
CA ILE A 78 -9.76 23.93 -27.23
C ILE A 78 -9.82 24.71 -28.54
N ASN A 79 -10.55 25.83 -28.57
CA ASN A 79 -10.68 26.67 -29.77
C ASN A 79 -9.34 27.27 -30.24
N GLY A 80 -8.39 27.49 -29.32
CA GLY A 80 -7.05 27.98 -29.61
C GLY A 80 -6.05 26.91 -30.03
N THR A 81 -6.41 25.62 -29.96
CA THR A 81 -5.52 24.48 -30.25
C THR A 81 -5.97 23.83 -31.55
N GLN A 82 -5.10 23.82 -32.58
CA GLN A 82 -5.48 23.38 -33.93
C GLN A 82 -5.77 21.87 -34.06
N ASN A 83 -5.15 21.02 -33.22
CA ASN A 83 -5.31 19.57 -33.27
C ASN A 83 -5.55 19.02 -31.85
N VAL A 84 -6.82 18.94 -31.45
CA VAL A 84 -7.23 18.31 -30.19
C VAL A 84 -7.58 16.86 -30.46
N SER A 85 -7.00 15.93 -29.69
CA SER A 85 -7.30 14.50 -29.85
C SER A 85 -8.74 14.17 -29.43
N GLU A 86 -9.31 13.14 -30.05
CA GLU A 86 -10.65 12.64 -29.73
C GLU A 86 -10.78 12.24 -28.25
N GLU A 87 -9.72 11.67 -27.66
CA GLU A 87 -9.65 11.33 -26.23
C GLU A 87 -9.80 12.57 -25.33
N VAL A 88 -9.16 13.69 -25.69
CA VAL A 88 -9.25 14.95 -24.94
C VAL A 88 -10.63 15.57 -25.09
N LEU A 89 -11.26 15.46 -26.26
CA LEU A 89 -12.65 15.89 -26.47
C LEU A 89 -13.64 15.04 -25.66
N ALA A 90 -13.48 13.72 -25.61
CA ALA A 90 -14.31 12.84 -24.80
C ALA A 90 -14.18 13.13 -23.29
N LEU A 91 -12.97 13.45 -22.82
CA LEU A 91 -12.75 13.90 -21.45
C LEU A 91 -13.40 15.25 -21.17
N TYR A 92 -13.36 16.17 -22.13
CA TYR A 92 -14.02 17.46 -22.02
C TYR A 92 -15.55 17.30 -21.96
N GLU A 93 -16.13 16.46 -22.81
CA GLU A 93 -17.56 16.13 -22.78
C GLU A 93 -17.96 15.51 -21.44
N LYS A 94 -17.16 14.58 -20.90
CA LYS A 94 -17.36 14.04 -19.56
C LYS A 94 -17.36 15.13 -18.48
N ALA A 95 -16.47 16.11 -18.58
CA ALA A 95 -16.43 17.24 -17.64
C ALA A 95 -17.70 18.11 -17.75
N LEU A 96 -18.21 18.35 -18.97
CA LEU A 96 -19.47 19.06 -19.21
C LEU A 96 -20.65 18.32 -18.59
N ASN A 97 -20.75 17.01 -18.81
CA ASN A 97 -21.83 16.18 -18.27
C ASN A 97 -21.84 16.20 -16.73
N LEU A 98 -20.67 16.06 -16.09
CA LEU A 98 -20.55 16.18 -14.64
C LEU A 98 -20.89 17.59 -14.12
N THR A 99 -20.60 18.63 -14.91
CA THR A 99 -20.97 20.02 -14.57
C THR A 99 -22.48 20.20 -14.59
N ALA A 100 -23.16 19.66 -15.61
CA ALA A 100 -24.61 19.68 -15.70
C ALA A 100 -25.26 18.87 -14.56
N GLU A 101 -24.73 17.69 -14.26
CA GLU A 101 -25.18 16.86 -13.12
C GLU A 101 -25.03 17.60 -11.79
N ALA A 102 -23.86 18.23 -11.55
CA ALA A 102 -23.64 18.99 -10.32
C ALA A 102 -24.62 20.16 -10.17
N ARG A 103 -25.00 20.82 -11.27
CA ARG A 103 -25.99 21.91 -11.28
C ARG A 103 -27.39 21.38 -10.97
N ALA A 104 -27.81 20.29 -11.62
CA ALA A 104 -29.10 19.66 -11.33
C ALA A 104 -29.21 19.20 -9.86
N LEU A 105 -28.13 18.63 -9.30
CA LEU A 105 -28.07 18.26 -7.89
C LEU A 105 -28.20 19.47 -6.96
N TYR A 106 -27.62 20.60 -7.32
CA TYR A 106 -27.74 21.85 -6.57
C TYR A 106 -29.17 22.40 -6.60
N GLU A 107 -29.78 22.45 -7.78
CA GLU A 107 -31.16 22.92 -7.99
C GLU A 107 -32.18 22.03 -7.25
N ASN A 108 -31.91 20.72 -7.17
CA ASN A 108 -32.70 19.77 -6.40
C ASN A 108 -32.41 19.79 -4.88
N GLY A 109 -31.59 20.72 -4.39
CA GLY A 109 -31.27 20.87 -2.96
C GLY A 109 -30.28 19.83 -2.41
N SER A 110 -29.72 18.97 -3.26
CA SER A 110 -28.71 17.95 -2.90
C SER A 110 -27.31 18.56 -2.91
N TYR A 111 -27.07 19.53 -2.03
CA TYR A 111 -25.86 20.37 -2.03
C TYR A 111 -24.57 19.58 -1.79
N ARG A 112 -24.61 18.54 -0.95
CA ARG A 112 -23.43 17.73 -0.63
C ARG A 112 -22.99 16.88 -1.82
N GLU A 113 -23.95 16.29 -2.51
CA GLU A 113 -23.75 15.52 -3.73
C GLU A 113 -23.27 16.43 -4.85
N SER A 114 -23.90 17.60 -5.02
CA SER A 114 -23.45 18.65 -5.95
C SER A 114 -21.98 19.04 -5.72
N LEU A 115 -21.58 19.26 -4.47
CA LEU A 115 -20.19 19.59 -4.12
C LEU A 115 -19.23 18.45 -4.49
N LYS A 116 -19.60 17.19 -4.20
CA LYS A 116 -18.79 16.02 -4.56
C LYS A 116 -18.64 15.89 -6.08
N THR A 117 -19.74 15.97 -6.82
CA THR A 117 -19.74 15.90 -8.29
C THR A 117 -18.94 17.06 -8.89
N SER A 118 -19.02 18.25 -8.28
CA SER A 118 -18.23 19.40 -8.70
C SER A 118 -16.73 19.19 -8.56
N ILE A 119 -16.28 18.57 -7.46
CA ILE A 119 -14.86 18.23 -7.27
C ILE A 119 -14.38 17.25 -8.34
N ILE A 120 -15.21 16.28 -8.72
CA ILE A 120 -14.89 15.32 -9.78
C ILE A 120 -14.79 16.06 -11.13
N ALA A 121 -15.77 16.90 -11.47
CA ALA A 121 -15.75 17.70 -12.70
C ALA A 121 -14.49 18.58 -12.80
N MET A 122 -14.12 19.28 -11.72
CA MET A 122 -12.90 20.11 -11.68
C MET A 122 -11.64 19.29 -11.93
N ARG A 123 -11.56 18.05 -11.41
CA ARG A 123 -10.43 17.15 -11.68
C ARG A 123 -10.36 16.78 -13.16
N VAL A 124 -11.50 16.48 -13.80
CA VAL A 124 -11.54 16.16 -15.22
C VAL A 124 -11.15 17.39 -16.07
N TYR A 125 -11.65 18.59 -15.76
CA TYR A 125 -11.20 19.82 -16.42
C TYR A 125 -9.69 20.05 -16.27
N LYS A 126 -9.13 19.81 -15.08
CA LYS A 126 -7.68 19.91 -14.86
C LYS A 126 -6.89 18.98 -15.79
N ASP A 127 -7.39 17.78 -16.03
CA ASP A 127 -6.76 16.78 -16.89
C ASP A 127 -6.88 17.17 -18.38
N VAL A 128 -8.04 17.69 -18.82
CA VAL A 128 -8.22 18.27 -20.16
C VAL A 128 -7.29 19.46 -20.40
N ILE A 129 -7.28 20.44 -19.49
CA ILE A 129 -6.41 21.62 -19.58
C ILE A 129 -4.93 21.22 -19.63
N ARG A 130 -4.53 20.20 -18.86
CA ARG A 130 -3.16 19.69 -18.89
C ARG A 130 -2.87 19.11 -20.28
N ALA A 131 -3.72 18.22 -20.78
CA ALA A 131 -3.51 17.59 -22.08
C ALA A 131 -3.44 18.60 -23.22
N LEU A 132 -4.27 19.64 -23.20
CA LEU A 132 -4.21 20.73 -24.19
C LEU A 132 -2.93 21.55 -24.11
N LYS A 133 -2.34 21.70 -22.92
CA LYS A 133 -1.11 22.50 -22.72
C LYS A 133 0.18 21.73 -22.96
N THR A 134 0.21 20.46 -22.58
CA THR A 134 1.41 19.62 -22.71
C THR A 134 1.38 18.75 -23.97
N GLY A 135 0.23 18.62 -24.62
CA GLY A 135 0.02 17.65 -25.72
C GLY A 135 -0.06 16.21 -25.23
N GLU A 136 -0.08 15.98 -23.92
CA GLU A 136 0.04 14.64 -23.32
C GLU A 136 -1.30 14.17 -22.74
N ALA A 137 -1.73 12.96 -23.10
CA ALA A 137 -2.94 12.36 -22.54
C ALA A 137 -2.85 12.22 -21.00
N PRO A 138 -3.95 12.38 -20.24
CA PRO A 138 -3.91 12.28 -18.78
C PRO A 138 -3.53 10.89 -18.26
N GLU A 139 -3.84 9.84 -19.03
CA GLU A 139 -3.38 8.48 -18.74
C GLU A 139 -1.86 8.37 -18.83
N PHE A 140 -1.23 9.05 -19.80
CA PHE A 140 0.22 9.09 -19.93
C PHE A 140 0.88 9.75 -18.72
N VAL A 141 0.33 10.87 -18.22
CA VAL A 141 0.88 11.50 -17.01
C VAL A 141 0.79 10.56 -15.81
N ARG A 142 -0.28 9.76 -15.72
CA ARG A 142 -0.39 8.70 -14.71
C ARG A 142 0.63 7.60 -14.93
N GLU A 143 0.82 7.15 -16.16
CA GLU A 143 1.76 6.09 -16.52
C GLU A 143 3.21 6.52 -16.29
N LEU A 144 3.58 7.74 -16.65
CA LEU A 144 4.91 8.31 -16.41
C LEU A 144 5.18 8.46 -14.90
N VAL A 145 4.19 8.92 -14.13
CA VAL A 145 4.30 8.96 -12.66
C VAL A 145 4.42 7.54 -12.09
N ALA A 146 3.65 6.58 -12.60
CA ALA A 146 3.71 5.19 -12.16
C ALA A 146 5.07 4.55 -12.49
N ALA A 147 5.56 4.73 -13.72
CA ALA A 147 6.87 4.26 -14.16
C ALA A 147 8.00 4.87 -13.32
N LYS A 148 7.93 6.17 -13.01
CA LYS A 148 8.89 6.84 -12.13
C LYS A 148 8.92 6.22 -10.74
N VAL A 149 7.76 5.93 -10.15
CA VAL A 149 7.66 5.26 -8.85
C VAL A 149 8.19 3.84 -8.91
N GLU A 150 7.89 3.11 -9.98
CA GLU A 150 8.34 1.73 -10.19
C GLU A 150 9.85 1.64 -10.27
N VAL A 151 10.49 2.46 -11.11
CA VAL A 151 11.96 2.51 -11.27
C VAL A 151 12.66 2.81 -9.94
N LEU A 152 12.13 3.77 -9.15
CA LEU A 152 12.68 4.10 -7.85
C LEU A 152 12.64 2.92 -6.86
N ARG A 153 11.56 2.12 -6.88
CA ARG A 153 11.45 0.91 -6.07
C ARG A 153 12.44 -0.17 -6.51
N MET A 154 12.82 -0.17 -7.79
CA MET A 154 13.65 -1.21 -8.36
C MET A 154 15.08 -1.21 -7.82
N ASN A 155 15.58 -0.08 -7.31
CA ASN A 155 16.86 -0.04 -6.58
C ASN A 155 16.88 -0.97 -5.36
N GLY A 156 15.79 -0.97 -4.58
CA GLY A 156 15.66 -1.86 -3.42
C GLY A 156 15.56 -3.32 -3.82
N TYR A 157 14.81 -3.59 -4.89
CA TYR A 157 14.69 -4.92 -5.48
C TYR A 157 16.05 -5.44 -5.96
N PHE A 158 16.76 -4.71 -6.81
CA PHE A 158 18.05 -5.18 -7.36
C PHE A 158 19.10 -5.42 -6.28
N ARG A 159 19.12 -4.59 -5.22
CA ARG A 159 19.99 -4.84 -4.06
C ARG A 159 19.62 -6.15 -3.34
N HIS A 160 18.33 -6.46 -3.24
CA HIS A 160 17.88 -7.73 -2.66
C HIS A 160 18.30 -8.93 -3.52
N VAL A 161 18.09 -8.85 -4.84
CA VAL A 161 18.50 -9.89 -5.79
C VAL A 161 20.00 -10.13 -5.74
N GLU A 162 20.81 -9.07 -5.71
CA GLU A 162 22.27 -9.16 -5.60
C GLU A 162 22.72 -9.87 -4.31
N MET A 163 22.06 -9.58 -3.17
CA MET A 163 22.31 -10.31 -1.91
C MET A 163 21.97 -11.80 -2.02
N LEU A 164 20.90 -12.17 -2.73
CA LEU A 164 20.54 -13.57 -2.94
C LEU A 164 21.52 -14.29 -3.86
N ILE A 165 21.93 -13.67 -4.97
CA ILE A 165 22.93 -14.20 -5.91
C ILE A 165 24.26 -14.44 -5.19
N THR A 166 24.73 -13.47 -4.40
CA THR A 166 25.99 -13.58 -3.66
C THR A 166 25.92 -14.67 -2.58
N ALA A 167 24.81 -14.75 -1.83
CA ALA A 167 24.60 -15.83 -0.86
C ALA A 167 24.57 -17.20 -1.55
N ALA A 168 23.81 -17.35 -2.63
CA ALA A 168 23.74 -18.60 -3.37
C ALA A 168 25.10 -19.04 -3.95
N ARG A 169 25.88 -18.10 -4.49
CA ARG A 169 27.24 -18.34 -4.96
C ARG A 169 28.16 -18.81 -3.84
N ALA A 170 28.09 -18.18 -2.66
CA ALA A 170 28.86 -18.59 -1.48
C ALA A 170 28.48 -20.01 -1.01
N HIS A 171 27.24 -20.41 -1.25
CA HIS A 171 26.76 -21.77 -1.01
C HIS A 171 27.04 -22.73 -2.18
N GLY A 172 27.82 -22.34 -3.19
CA GLY A 172 28.19 -23.19 -4.32
C GLY A 172 26.99 -23.58 -5.20
N ILE A 173 25.99 -22.73 -5.32
CA ILE A 173 24.89 -22.88 -6.28
C ILE A 173 25.29 -22.14 -7.56
N ASN A 174 25.09 -22.76 -8.72
CA ASN A 174 25.33 -22.09 -9.99
C ASN A 174 24.29 -20.98 -10.19
N VAL A 175 24.76 -19.75 -10.34
CA VAL A 175 23.95 -18.53 -10.49
C VAL A 175 24.24 -17.80 -11.81
N THR A 176 24.89 -18.45 -12.77
CA THR A 176 25.36 -17.80 -14.01
C THR A 176 24.19 -17.18 -14.78
N ASN A 177 23.20 -17.98 -15.17
CA ASN A 177 22.00 -17.52 -15.89
C ASN A 177 21.23 -16.44 -15.10
N LEU A 178 21.09 -16.61 -13.78
CA LEU A 178 20.42 -15.64 -12.93
C LEU A 178 21.18 -14.29 -12.86
N THR A 179 22.52 -14.34 -12.92
CA THR A 179 23.36 -13.13 -12.92
C THR A 179 23.25 -12.39 -14.25
N GLU A 180 23.20 -13.12 -15.37
CA GLU A 180 22.98 -12.56 -16.71
C GLU A 180 21.61 -11.88 -16.78
N LEU A 181 20.55 -12.59 -16.40
CA LEU A 181 19.18 -12.05 -16.38
C LEU A 181 19.03 -10.86 -15.43
N TYR A 182 19.69 -10.90 -14.27
CA TYR A 182 19.75 -9.75 -13.36
C TYR A 182 20.36 -8.51 -14.03
N ASN A 183 21.46 -8.66 -14.78
CA ASN A 183 22.11 -7.57 -15.47
C ASN A 183 21.24 -7.03 -16.61
N GLU A 184 20.62 -7.91 -17.39
CA GLU A 184 19.70 -7.53 -18.47
C GLU A 184 18.49 -6.75 -17.94
N THR A 185 17.84 -7.24 -16.88
CA THR A 185 16.73 -6.54 -16.23
C THR A 185 17.16 -5.19 -15.68
N ARG A 186 18.36 -5.10 -15.09
CA ARG A 186 18.90 -3.85 -14.56
C ARG A 186 19.17 -2.83 -15.66
N GLU A 187 19.73 -3.25 -16.79
CA GLU A 187 19.94 -2.36 -17.94
C GLU A 187 18.61 -1.93 -18.57
N ALA A 188 17.62 -2.82 -18.66
CA ALA A 188 16.28 -2.46 -19.15
C ALA A 188 15.62 -1.38 -18.27
N TYR A 189 15.65 -1.53 -16.95
CA TYR A 189 15.12 -0.49 -16.04
C TYR A 189 15.94 0.81 -16.03
N LYS A 190 17.24 0.77 -16.39
CA LYS A 190 18.01 2.00 -16.62
C LYS A 190 17.53 2.76 -17.85
N LYS A 191 17.19 2.07 -18.94
CA LYS A 191 16.60 2.71 -20.13
C LYS A 191 15.26 3.35 -19.81
N VAL A 192 14.38 2.63 -19.12
CA VAL A 192 13.11 3.18 -18.61
C VAL A 192 13.32 4.43 -17.76
N LEU A 193 14.35 4.46 -16.90
CA LEU A 193 14.68 5.67 -16.13
C LEU A 193 15.03 6.85 -17.04
N ILE A 194 15.84 6.62 -18.07
CA ILE A 194 16.24 7.63 -19.05
C ILE A 194 14.99 8.15 -19.78
N ASP A 195 14.12 7.25 -20.26
CA ASP A 195 12.89 7.64 -20.95
C ASP A 195 11.96 8.48 -20.07
N VAL A 196 11.82 8.09 -18.80
CA VAL A 196 11.05 8.85 -17.80
C VAL A 196 11.68 10.22 -17.52
N MET A 197 13.02 10.32 -17.49
CA MET A 197 13.72 11.59 -17.25
C MET A 197 13.66 12.52 -18.45
N SER A 198 13.68 11.96 -19.66
CA SER A 198 13.61 12.69 -20.93
C SER A 198 12.18 12.92 -21.42
N ASN A 199 11.15 12.47 -20.69
CA ASN A 199 9.75 12.44 -21.12
C ASN A 199 9.57 11.82 -22.52
N ASN A 200 10.37 10.80 -22.86
CA ASN A 200 10.34 10.16 -24.17
C ASN A 200 9.24 9.09 -24.22
N ILE A 201 8.08 9.49 -24.71
CA ILE A 201 6.84 8.70 -24.66
C ILE A 201 6.92 7.44 -25.51
N THR A 202 7.46 7.56 -26.72
CA THR A 202 7.52 6.46 -27.69
C THR A 202 8.45 5.36 -27.19
N ALA A 203 9.62 5.73 -26.67
CA ALA A 203 10.55 4.77 -26.07
C ALA A 203 9.97 4.14 -24.79
N LEU A 204 9.35 4.94 -23.91
CA LEU A 204 8.80 4.44 -22.65
C LEU A 204 7.73 3.35 -22.87
N LYS A 205 6.91 3.48 -23.93
CA LYS A 205 5.88 2.48 -24.27
C LYS A 205 6.45 1.14 -24.71
N GLU A 206 7.67 1.11 -25.23
CA GLU A 206 8.35 -0.12 -25.65
C GLU A 206 9.23 -0.68 -24.52
N ASP A 207 10.00 0.20 -23.86
CA ASP A 207 11.01 -0.20 -22.87
C ASP A 207 10.40 -0.63 -21.53
N LEU A 208 9.28 -0.02 -21.10
CA LEU A 208 8.65 -0.37 -19.82
C LEU A 208 8.04 -1.79 -19.81
N PRO A 209 7.24 -2.22 -20.81
CA PRO A 209 6.78 -3.60 -20.89
C PRO A 209 7.93 -4.59 -20.94
N ARG A 210 8.96 -4.31 -21.75
CA ARG A 210 10.13 -5.20 -21.87
C ARG A 210 10.87 -5.35 -20.55
N ALA A 211 11.06 -4.26 -19.80
CA ALA A 211 11.67 -4.30 -18.48
C ALA A 211 10.83 -5.12 -17.48
N ARG A 212 9.49 -5.04 -17.55
CA ARG A 212 8.58 -5.82 -16.70
C ARG A 212 8.60 -7.30 -17.03
N GLU A 213 8.69 -7.67 -18.30
CA GLU A 213 8.85 -9.07 -18.74
C GLU A 213 10.13 -9.67 -18.17
N LEU A 214 11.27 -9.00 -18.37
CA LEU A 214 12.56 -9.45 -17.84
C LEU A 214 12.57 -9.58 -16.31
N LYS A 215 11.88 -8.67 -15.62
CA LYS A 215 11.68 -8.79 -14.17
C LYS A 215 10.86 -10.03 -13.81
N MET A 216 9.80 -10.33 -14.56
CA MET A 216 8.96 -11.50 -14.29
C MET A 216 9.76 -12.80 -14.46
N GLU A 217 10.58 -12.88 -15.50
CA GLU A 217 11.52 -13.99 -15.71
C GLU A 217 12.53 -14.08 -14.56
N LEU A 218 13.09 -12.94 -14.14
CA LEU A 218 14.01 -12.87 -13.01
C LEU A 218 13.35 -13.34 -11.70
N ASP A 219 12.10 -12.95 -11.45
CA ASP A 219 11.33 -13.38 -10.28
C ASP A 219 11.06 -14.90 -10.32
N GLN A 220 10.94 -15.49 -11.50
CA GLN A 220 10.78 -16.94 -11.65
C GLN A 220 12.07 -17.69 -11.35
N GLU A 221 13.19 -17.26 -11.92
CA GLU A 221 14.51 -17.83 -11.63
C GLU A 221 14.90 -17.66 -10.16
N LEU A 222 14.49 -16.55 -9.52
CA LEU A 222 14.66 -16.35 -8.08
C LEU A 222 13.88 -17.37 -7.25
N ARG A 223 12.64 -17.70 -7.61
CA ARG A 223 11.87 -18.75 -6.92
C ARG A 223 12.55 -20.10 -7.03
N ASP A 224 13.10 -20.42 -8.20
CA ASP A 224 13.85 -21.65 -8.41
C ASP A 224 15.16 -21.65 -7.62
N LEU A 225 15.83 -20.50 -7.52
CA LEU A 225 17.01 -20.34 -6.68
C LEU A 225 16.70 -20.57 -5.20
N GLU A 226 15.63 -19.95 -4.68
CA GLU A 226 15.17 -20.13 -3.32
C GLU A 226 14.86 -21.60 -3.02
N LEU A 227 14.24 -22.31 -3.98
CA LEU A 227 13.95 -23.73 -3.87
C LEU A 227 15.25 -24.56 -3.81
N LYS A 228 16.19 -24.32 -4.73
CA LYS A 228 17.51 -24.97 -4.74
C LYS A 228 18.28 -24.70 -3.45
N PHE A 229 18.21 -23.48 -2.94
CA PHE A 229 18.82 -23.08 -1.68
C PHE A 229 18.19 -23.80 -0.49
N ALA A 230 16.86 -23.90 -0.47
CA ALA A 230 16.13 -24.57 0.59
C ALA A 230 16.39 -26.08 0.60
N ILE A 231 16.44 -26.73 -0.57
CA ILE A 231 16.80 -28.15 -0.70
C ILE A 231 18.24 -28.38 -0.23
N LYS A 232 19.20 -27.59 -0.73
CA LYS A 232 20.62 -27.74 -0.37
C LYS A 232 20.88 -27.54 1.11
N ASN A 233 20.12 -26.66 1.76
CA ASN A 233 20.22 -26.38 3.18
C ASN A 233 19.15 -27.11 4.02
N ALA A 234 18.40 -28.06 3.45
CA ALA A 234 17.23 -28.61 4.10
C ALA A 234 17.54 -29.28 5.45
N ASP A 235 18.66 -30.01 5.55
CA ASP A 235 19.13 -30.58 6.81
C ASP A 235 19.43 -29.50 7.87
N ARG A 236 20.08 -28.40 7.47
CA ARG A 236 20.36 -27.28 8.37
C ARG A 236 19.07 -26.56 8.79
N ILE A 237 18.13 -26.38 7.87
CA ILE A 237 16.82 -25.76 8.11
C ILE A 237 16.02 -26.63 9.09
N ALA A 238 15.99 -27.95 8.86
CA ALA A 238 15.35 -28.92 9.73
C ALA A 238 15.93 -28.87 11.15
N LYS A 239 17.26 -28.90 11.30
CA LYS A 239 17.92 -28.78 12.60
C LYS A 239 17.59 -27.48 13.34
N VAL A 240 17.59 -26.35 12.62
CA VAL A 240 17.24 -25.04 13.20
C VAL A 240 15.77 -25.00 13.63
N LEU A 241 14.88 -25.55 12.82
CA LEU A 241 13.46 -25.62 13.15
C LEU A 241 13.22 -26.56 14.33
N ASP A 242 13.83 -27.75 14.34
CA ASP A 242 13.74 -28.71 15.43
C ASP A 242 14.11 -28.06 16.78
N ARG A 243 15.23 -27.33 16.79
CA ARG A 243 15.67 -26.56 17.97
C ARG A 243 14.67 -25.49 18.36
N ARG A 244 14.08 -24.76 17.40
CA ARG A 244 13.06 -23.73 17.69
C ARG A 244 11.77 -24.34 18.25
N LEU A 245 11.29 -25.43 17.65
CA LEU A 245 10.12 -26.17 18.12
C LEU A 245 10.35 -26.70 19.52
N GLN A 246 11.51 -27.28 19.80
CA GLN A 246 11.86 -27.78 21.13
C GLN A 246 11.86 -26.65 22.18
N ILE A 247 12.42 -25.48 21.87
CA ILE A 247 12.37 -24.31 22.76
C ILE A 247 10.92 -23.89 23.05
N GLN A 248 10.07 -23.85 22.02
CA GLN A 248 8.66 -23.49 22.16
C GLN A 248 7.87 -24.53 22.98
N ILE A 249 8.06 -25.82 22.70
CA ILE A 249 7.42 -26.93 23.43
C ILE A 249 7.82 -26.88 24.90
N ASN A 250 9.12 -26.76 25.20
CA ASN A 250 9.60 -26.67 26.57
C ASN A 250 9.04 -25.44 27.31
N ALA A 251 8.90 -24.31 26.61
CA ALA A 251 8.29 -23.11 27.18
C ALA A 251 6.81 -23.34 27.50
N LEU A 252 6.04 -23.92 26.58
CA LEU A 252 4.62 -24.21 26.79
C LEU A 252 4.39 -25.24 27.91
N GLN A 253 5.23 -26.27 28.00
CA GLN A 253 5.19 -27.24 29.09
C GLN A 253 5.43 -26.60 30.46
N LYS A 254 6.38 -25.65 30.55
CA LYS A 254 6.59 -24.87 31.79
C LYS A 254 5.42 -23.97 32.15
N LEU A 255 4.70 -23.46 31.14
CA LEU A 255 3.54 -22.59 31.32
C LEU A 255 2.28 -23.37 31.72
N LYS A 256 2.20 -24.66 31.39
CA LYS A 256 1.06 -25.53 31.71
C LYS A 256 0.71 -25.52 33.21
N HIS A 257 1.71 -25.41 34.07
CA HIS A 257 1.54 -25.49 35.53
C HIS A 257 1.24 -24.13 36.21
N LEU A 258 1.01 -23.07 35.44
CA LEU A 258 0.70 -21.75 36.00
C LEU A 258 -0.82 -21.57 36.21
N PRO A 259 -1.25 -21.11 37.39
CA PRO A 259 -2.68 -21.10 37.77
C PRO A 259 -3.56 -20.11 36.99
N TRP A 260 -2.98 -19.19 36.21
CA TRP A 260 -3.69 -18.19 35.40
C TRP A 260 -3.71 -18.51 33.89
N ILE A 261 -3.30 -19.71 33.50
CA ILE A 261 -3.21 -20.13 32.09
C ILE A 261 -4.27 -21.20 31.81
N ASN A 262 -4.97 -21.08 30.67
CA ASN A 262 -5.87 -22.13 30.22
C ASN A 262 -5.07 -23.36 29.77
N GLU A 263 -4.99 -24.35 30.67
CA GLU A 263 -4.24 -25.58 30.49
C GLU A 263 -4.64 -26.32 29.20
N SER A 264 -5.94 -26.38 28.89
CA SER A 264 -6.44 -27.08 27.70
C SER A 264 -5.93 -26.46 26.38
N ALA A 265 -5.83 -25.13 26.33
CA ALA A 265 -5.39 -24.40 25.15
C ALA A 265 -3.87 -24.56 24.95
N VAL A 266 -3.10 -24.53 26.03
CA VAL A 266 -1.65 -24.75 25.99
C VAL A 266 -1.32 -26.19 25.63
N GLU A 267 -2.05 -27.17 26.17
CA GLU A 267 -1.86 -28.58 25.84
C GLU A 267 -2.14 -28.84 24.35
N ASN A 268 -3.25 -28.32 23.81
CA ASN A 268 -3.59 -28.48 22.38
C ASN A 268 -2.49 -27.90 21.47
N VAL A 269 -2.03 -26.68 21.74
CA VAL A 269 -0.93 -26.07 20.95
C VAL A 269 0.37 -26.86 21.10
N THR A 270 0.68 -27.35 22.30
CA THR A 270 1.88 -28.16 22.57
C THR A 270 1.85 -29.46 21.77
N GLN A 271 0.72 -30.18 21.78
CA GLN A 271 0.54 -31.41 21.01
C GLN A 271 0.68 -31.17 19.50
N GLN A 272 0.09 -30.08 18.99
CA GLN A 272 0.24 -29.72 17.58
C GLN A 272 1.70 -29.43 17.20
N LEU A 273 2.48 -28.79 18.07
CA LEU A 273 3.91 -28.54 17.82
C LEU A 273 4.74 -29.82 17.92
N ILE A 274 4.41 -30.73 18.83
CA ILE A 274 5.06 -32.04 18.93
C ILE A 274 4.80 -32.85 17.65
N GLN A 275 3.56 -32.92 17.20
CA GLN A 275 3.19 -33.63 15.96
C GLN A 275 3.89 -33.03 14.74
N LEU A 276 3.92 -31.70 14.63
CA LEU A 276 4.67 -31.03 13.57
C LEU A 276 6.17 -31.38 13.59
N ARG A 277 6.78 -31.41 14.79
CA ARG A 277 8.19 -31.77 14.96
C ARG A 277 8.47 -33.20 14.51
N ILE A 278 7.63 -34.15 14.91
CA ILE A 278 7.74 -35.56 14.52
C ILE A 278 7.66 -35.70 13.00
N GLU A 279 6.65 -35.08 12.39
CA GLU A 279 6.40 -35.21 10.95
C GLU A 279 7.50 -34.56 10.11
N VAL A 280 8.00 -33.38 10.52
CA VAL A 280 9.16 -32.75 9.85
C VAL A 280 10.40 -33.63 9.96
N ASN A 281 10.69 -34.19 11.14
CA ASN A 281 11.86 -35.06 11.33
C ASN A 281 11.74 -36.34 10.52
N ARG A 282 10.54 -36.92 10.40
CA ARG A 282 10.25 -38.08 9.54
C ARG A 282 10.55 -37.76 8.07
N LEU A 283 9.96 -36.69 7.53
CA LEU A 283 10.16 -36.28 6.14
C LEU A 283 11.64 -35.97 5.82
N VAL A 284 12.35 -35.37 6.76
CA VAL A 284 13.79 -35.10 6.65
C VAL A 284 14.61 -36.38 6.66
N SER A 285 14.26 -37.36 7.50
CA SER A 285 14.92 -38.67 7.55
C SER A 285 14.68 -39.52 6.30
N GLU A 286 13.53 -39.35 5.64
CA GLU A 286 13.17 -39.99 4.37
C GLU A 286 13.79 -39.28 3.14
N GLY A 287 14.53 -38.17 3.34
CA GLY A 287 15.09 -37.37 2.26
C GLY A 287 14.05 -36.55 1.47
N LYS A 288 12.79 -36.50 1.92
CA LYS A 288 11.68 -35.75 1.30
C LYS A 288 11.69 -34.28 1.73
N TYR A 289 12.78 -33.59 1.38
CA TYR A 289 13.03 -32.21 1.82
C TYR A 289 12.00 -31.19 1.32
N LEU A 290 11.47 -31.39 0.11
CA LEU A 290 10.44 -30.51 -0.46
C LEU A 290 9.12 -30.57 0.33
N GLU A 291 8.68 -31.78 0.67
CA GLU A 291 7.48 -32.00 1.47
C GLU A 291 7.67 -31.45 2.90
N ALA A 292 8.85 -31.66 3.49
CA ALA A 292 9.20 -31.09 4.78
C ALA A 292 9.11 -29.55 4.74
N LEU A 293 9.73 -28.91 3.74
CA LEU A 293 9.70 -27.45 3.59
C LEU A 293 8.28 -26.91 3.37
N HIS A 294 7.46 -27.62 2.59
CA HIS A 294 6.05 -27.26 2.39
C HIS A 294 5.26 -27.34 3.69
N LEU A 295 5.42 -28.42 4.46
CA LEU A 295 4.79 -28.60 5.76
C LEU A 295 5.19 -27.48 6.76
N ILE A 296 6.47 -27.08 6.75
CA ILE A 296 6.97 -25.97 7.56
C ILE A 296 6.31 -24.65 7.14
N ARG A 297 6.20 -24.39 5.84
CA ARG A 297 5.54 -23.19 5.33
C ARG A 297 4.05 -23.16 5.71
N ALA A 298 3.34 -24.26 5.55
CA ALA A 298 1.93 -24.40 5.91
C ALA A 298 1.68 -24.23 7.42
N SER A 299 2.62 -24.66 8.25
CA SER A 299 2.52 -24.56 9.72
C SER A 299 3.05 -23.24 10.29
N THR A 300 3.66 -22.36 9.48
CA THR A 300 4.21 -21.08 9.91
C THR A 300 3.20 -20.18 10.65
N PRO A 301 1.93 -20.05 10.23
CA PRO A 301 0.93 -19.30 10.99
C PRO A 301 0.71 -19.86 12.41
N ARG A 302 0.74 -21.18 12.58
CA ARG A 302 0.60 -21.84 13.89
C ARG A 302 1.80 -21.56 14.80
N LEU A 303 3.00 -21.51 14.22
CA LEU A 303 4.24 -21.12 14.93
C LEU A 303 4.25 -19.65 15.36
N ILE A 304 3.62 -18.79 14.56
CA ILE A 304 3.43 -17.38 14.93
C ILE A 304 2.42 -17.28 16.07
N ILE A 305 1.31 -18.00 16.00
CA ILE A 305 0.29 -18.03 17.07
C ILE A 305 0.89 -18.52 18.40
N SER A 306 1.66 -19.63 18.40
CA SER A 306 2.34 -20.10 19.61
C SER A 306 3.33 -19.05 20.15
N ALA A 307 4.11 -18.40 19.29
CA ALA A 307 5.02 -17.32 19.68
C ALA A 307 4.29 -16.07 20.20
N VAL A 308 3.11 -15.76 19.66
CA VAL A 308 2.25 -14.67 20.12
C VAL A 308 1.64 -15.01 21.48
N HIS A 309 1.22 -16.25 21.73
CA HIS A 309 0.78 -16.68 23.05
C HIS A 309 1.91 -16.56 24.08
N LEU A 310 3.12 -17.00 23.74
CA LEU A 310 4.32 -16.80 24.57
C LEU A 310 4.60 -15.30 24.82
N ARG A 311 4.32 -14.42 23.85
CA ARG A 311 4.51 -12.96 23.96
C ARG A 311 3.38 -12.24 24.72
N TRP A 312 2.14 -12.69 24.62
CA TRP A 312 1.00 -12.14 25.37
C TRP A 312 1.10 -12.48 26.86
N ILE A 313 1.58 -13.69 27.18
CA ILE A 313 1.93 -14.07 28.55
C ILE A 313 3.06 -13.17 29.09
N LYS A 314 4.01 -12.79 28.23
CA LYS A 314 5.12 -11.86 28.52
C LYS A 314 4.71 -10.42 28.86
N LYS A 315 3.47 -10.01 28.59
CA LYS A 315 3.00 -8.63 28.84
C LYS A 315 2.36 -8.47 30.23
N LYS A 316 2.03 -9.57 30.92
CA LYS A 316 1.42 -9.54 32.26
C LYS A 316 2.43 -9.62 33.40
N ASP A 317 3.57 -10.31 33.24
CA ASP A 317 4.58 -10.42 34.30
C ASP A 317 6.02 -10.23 33.79
N THR A 318 6.75 -9.34 34.46
CA THR A 318 8.13 -8.93 34.19
C THR A 318 9.14 -10.02 34.54
N ILE A 319 9.50 -10.88 33.57
CA ILE A 319 10.70 -11.74 33.68
C ILE A 319 11.49 -11.69 32.37
N TYR A 320 12.77 -11.31 32.48
CA TYR A 320 13.70 -11.09 31.37
C TYR A 320 14.29 -12.43 30.88
N TRP A 321 14.32 -12.64 29.56
CA TRP A 321 15.18 -13.65 28.93
C TRP A 321 16.15 -12.94 27.98
N PRO A 322 17.45 -13.33 27.97
CA PRO A 322 18.45 -12.75 27.09
C PRO A 322 18.15 -13.16 25.65
N VAL A 323 17.49 -12.27 24.92
CA VAL A 323 17.56 -12.32 23.46
C VAL A 323 18.93 -11.80 23.10
N HIS A 324 19.88 -12.70 22.81
CA HIS A 324 21.12 -12.33 22.13
C HIS A 324 20.74 -11.72 20.77
N ARG A 325 20.48 -10.42 20.75
CA ARG A 325 20.63 -9.60 19.56
C ARG A 325 22.13 -9.52 19.32
N GLY A 326 22.62 -10.18 18.28
CA GLY A 326 23.95 -9.92 17.76
C GLY A 326 24.06 -8.42 17.46
N ARG A 327 24.71 -7.66 18.35
CA ARG A 327 25.19 -6.33 18.03
C ARG A 327 26.46 -6.50 17.24
N GLY A 328 26.47 -5.92 16.03
CA GLY A 328 27.67 -5.67 15.28
C GLY A 328 28.69 -4.89 16.10
N ARG A 329 29.94 -5.05 15.69
CA ARG A 329 31.18 -4.50 16.25
C ARG A 329 31.13 -2.98 16.50
N GLY A 330 31.83 -2.59 17.57
CA GLY A 330 32.79 -1.48 17.54
C GLY A 330 32.34 -0.16 18.17
N HIS A 331 32.86 0.15 19.37
CA HIS A 331 33.83 1.24 19.58
C HIS A 331 34.40 1.14 21.01
N ARG A 332 35.72 1.04 21.11
CA ARG A 332 36.56 1.48 22.24
C ARG A 332 36.96 2.93 21.96
N PRO A 333 37.23 3.76 22.99
CA PRO A 333 38.50 3.68 23.73
C PRO A 333 38.48 2.79 24.97
#